data_AF-A0A8B5X9P9-F1
#
_entry.id   AF-A0A8B5X9P9-F1
#
_cell.length_a   1.000
_cell.length_b   1.000
_cell.length_c   1.000
_cell.angle_alpha   90.00
_cell.angle_beta   90.00
_cell.angle_gamma   90.00
#
_symmetry.space_group_name_H-M   'P 1'
#
loop_
_entity.id
_entity.type
_entity.pdbx_description
1 polymer ?
#
loop_
_entity_poly.entity_id
_entity_poly.type
_entity_poly.pdbx_seq_one_letter_code
_entity_poly.pdbx_strand_id
1 'polypeptide(L)'
;MHWLRSRSSVCRPHSPDWRIHRGGTLFWEVSRTLLLFAAAGLAEIGGGWLIWQWLRVDRPWPFGLLGAGVLIGYGIIHTFQEDTSFGRIYAAYGAMFLIMAFAWGMAFDRWKPDRWDFIGAGLCLIGVCIMLFAPRSE
;
A
#
# COMPACT_ATOMS: atom_id res chain seq x y z
N MET A 1 52.56 -24.95 -37.44
CA MET A 1 52.58 -23.72 -38.28
C MET A 1 51.13 -23.32 -38.57
N HIS A 2 50.81 -22.02 -38.38
CA HIS A 2 49.61 -21.32 -38.89
C HIS A 2 48.24 -21.86 -38.42
N TRP A 3 47.52 -21.25 -37.46
CA TRP A 3 46.96 -19.91 -37.58
C TRP A 3 46.52 -19.35 -36.22
N LEU A 4 47.21 -18.30 -35.78
CA LEU A 4 46.72 -17.33 -34.81
C LEU A 4 45.67 -16.41 -35.48
N ARG A 5 44.81 -15.81 -34.63
CA ARG A 5 44.24 -14.46 -34.77
C ARG A 5 42.93 -14.30 -35.56
N SER A 6 41.83 -14.29 -34.82
CA SER A 6 40.77 -13.27 -34.98
C SER A 6 39.99 -13.11 -33.67
N ARG A 7 40.60 -12.40 -32.71
CA ARG A 7 39.84 -11.66 -31.70
C ARG A 7 39.47 -10.33 -32.35
N SER A 8 38.20 -10.11 -32.67
CA SER A 8 37.57 -8.77 -32.66
C SER A 8 36.14 -8.80 -33.21
N SER A 9 35.20 -9.11 -32.35
CA SER A 9 33.93 -8.39 -32.28
C SER A 9 33.30 -8.76 -30.94
N VAL A 10 33.83 -8.14 -29.90
CA VAL A 10 33.15 -8.03 -28.61
C VAL A 10 31.74 -7.53 -28.91
N CYS A 11 30.75 -8.42 -28.85
CA CYS A 11 29.36 -8.01 -28.69
C CYS A 11 29.34 -7.20 -27.38
N ARG A 12 29.33 -5.87 -27.51
CA ARG A 12 29.05 -5.01 -26.37
C ARG A 12 27.67 -5.44 -25.85
N PRO A 13 27.50 -5.76 -24.57
CA PRO A 13 26.16 -5.81 -24.02
C PRO A 13 25.58 -4.41 -24.23
N HIS A 14 24.49 -4.33 -24.99
CA HIS A 14 23.68 -3.13 -25.06
C HIS A 14 23.05 -2.97 -23.68
N SER A 15 23.78 -2.35 -22.75
CA SER A 15 23.21 -1.95 -21.47
C SER A 15 22.07 -0.98 -21.80
N PRO A 16 20.82 -1.28 -21.42
CA PRO A 16 19.75 -0.29 -21.48
C PRO A 16 20.18 0.85 -20.56
N ASP A 17 20.41 2.03 -21.12
CA ASP A 17 20.72 3.23 -20.35
C ASP A 17 19.44 3.69 -19.64
N TRP A 18 19.11 3.05 -18.52
CA TRP A 18 17.95 3.34 -17.68
C TRP A 18 18.09 4.63 -16.87
N ARG A 19 19.17 5.39 -17.10
CA ARG A 19 19.65 6.41 -16.17
C ARG A 19 19.15 7.83 -16.45
N ILE A 20 18.19 8.01 -17.36
CA ILE A 20 17.77 9.35 -17.78
C ILE A 20 16.25 9.46 -17.63
N HIS A 21 15.79 10.38 -16.76
CA HIS A 21 14.40 10.80 -16.48
C HIS A 21 13.65 10.32 -15.22
N ARG A 22 14.30 9.86 -14.13
CA ARG A 22 13.58 9.42 -12.90
C ARG A 22 13.44 10.42 -11.75
N GLY A 23 13.95 11.66 -11.87
CA GLY A 23 13.97 12.59 -10.73
C GLY A 23 12.63 13.27 -10.43
N GLY A 24 11.87 13.64 -11.46
CA GLY A 24 10.59 14.36 -11.30
C GLY A 24 9.38 13.42 -11.18
N THR A 25 9.37 12.32 -11.93
CA THR A 25 8.22 11.40 -11.98
C THR A 25 8.09 10.53 -10.74
N LEU A 26 9.21 10.15 -10.10
CA LEU A 26 9.18 9.24 -8.95
C LEU A 26 8.40 9.84 -7.76
N PHE A 27 8.62 11.11 -7.43
CA PHE A 27 7.89 11.74 -6.33
C PHE A 27 6.38 11.86 -6.64
N TRP A 28 6.03 12.21 -7.87
CA TRP A 28 4.64 12.30 -8.32
C TRP A 28 3.96 10.93 -8.37
N GLU A 29 4.66 9.88 -8.82
CA GLU A 29 4.19 8.50 -8.85
C GLU A 29 3.97 7.97 -7.44
N VAL A 30 4.95 8.13 -6.55
CA VAL A 30 4.84 7.72 -5.15
C VAL A 30 3.70 8.46 -4.45
N SER A 31 3.59 9.78 -4.65
CA SER A 31 2.50 10.58 -4.05
C SER A 31 1.13 10.17 -4.60
N ARG A 32 1.01 9.92 -5.91
CA ARG A 32 -0.22 9.45 -6.55
C ARG A 32 -0.63 8.09 -6.01
N THR A 33 0.32 7.16 -5.91
CA THR A 33 0.09 5.82 -5.35
C THR A 33 -0.36 5.94 -3.88
N LEU A 34 0.33 6.72 -3.05
CA LEU A 34 -0.05 6.97 -1.65
C LEU A 34 -1.48 7.53 -1.52
N LEU A 35 -1.87 8.48 -2.37
CA LEU A 35 -3.21 9.06 -2.36
C LEU A 35 -4.27 8.04 -2.80
N LEU A 36 -4.00 7.25 -3.84
CA LEU A 36 -4.89 6.18 -4.29
C LEU A 36 -5.06 5.10 -3.21
N PHE A 37 -3.98 4.76 -2.50
CA PHE A 37 -4.03 3.83 -1.36
C PHE A 37 -4.82 4.38 -0.18
N ALA A 38 -4.61 5.65 0.18
CA ALA A 38 -5.37 6.29 1.25
C ALA A 38 -6.87 6.32 0.91
N ALA A 39 -7.21 6.67 -0.34
CA ALA A 39 -8.58 6.63 -0.83
C ALA A 39 -9.15 5.20 -0.83
N ALA A 40 -8.36 4.21 -1.27
CA ALA A 40 -8.74 2.81 -1.28
C ALA A 40 -9.01 2.29 0.14
N GLY A 41 -8.11 2.51 1.09
CA GLY A 41 -8.33 2.06 2.46
C GLY A 41 -9.47 2.79 3.17
N LEU A 42 -9.72 4.06 2.83
CA LEU A 42 -10.90 4.77 3.33
C LEU A 42 -12.20 4.15 2.79
N ALA A 43 -12.22 3.79 1.51
CA ALA A 43 -13.32 3.07 0.89
C ALA A 43 -13.48 1.66 1.48
N GLU A 44 -12.39 0.96 1.77
CA GLU A 44 -12.43 -0.36 2.38
C GLU A 44 -13.01 -0.33 3.80
N ILE A 45 -12.44 0.52 4.67
CA ILE A 45 -12.89 0.66 6.07
C ILE A 45 -14.32 1.21 6.11
N GLY A 46 -14.63 2.22 5.30
CA GLY A 46 -15.96 2.83 5.24
C GLY A 46 -17.02 1.91 4.63
N GLY A 47 -16.69 1.18 3.56
CA GLY A 47 -17.58 0.20 2.95
C GLY A 47 -17.86 -0.97 3.89
N GLY A 48 -16.83 -1.47 4.58
CA GLY A 48 -16.97 -2.48 5.63
C GLY A 48 -17.83 -1.99 6.80
N TRP A 49 -17.62 -0.76 7.25
CA TRP A 49 -18.43 -0.13 8.32
C TRP A 49 -19.91 0.01 7.90
N LEU A 50 -20.21 0.40 6.66
CA LEU A 50 -21.59 0.49 6.16
C LEU A 50 -22.30 -0.86 6.13
N ILE A 51 -21.60 -1.93 5.72
CA ILE A 51 -22.13 -3.30 5.80
C ILE A 51 -22.34 -3.70 7.25
N TRP A 52 -21.40 -3.36 8.14
CA TRP A 52 -21.54 -3.61 9.58
C TRP A 52 -22.79 -2.95 10.14
N GLN A 53 -23.04 -1.69 9.79
CA GLN A 53 -24.25 -0.97 10.21
C GLN A 53 -25.53 -1.69 9.75
N TRP A 54 -25.55 -2.22 8.52
CA TRP A 54 -26.69 -2.97 8.01
C TRP A 54 -26.89 -4.32 8.74
N LEU A 55 -25.84 -5.13 8.87
CA LEU A 55 -25.96 -6.50 9.39
C LEU A 55 -25.97 -6.61 10.92
N ARG A 56 -25.30 -5.68 11.63
CA ARG A 56 -25.12 -5.75 13.09
C ARG A 56 -25.93 -4.72 13.86
N VAL A 57 -26.36 -3.63 13.21
CA VAL A 57 -27.05 -2.50 13.85
C VAL A 57 -28.48 -2.35 13.29
N ASP A 58 -28.97 -3.34 12.54
CA ASP A 58 -30.31 -3.37 11.92
C ASP A 58 -30.67 -2.08 11.16
N ARG A 59 -29.65 -1.41 10.57
CA ARG A 59 -29.87 -0.24 9.73
C ARG A 59 -30.59 -0.65 8.43
N PRO A 60 -31.31 0.27 7.77
CA PRO A 60 -32.08 -0.09 6.59
C PRO A 60 -31.17 -0.59 5.45
N TRP A 61 -31.73 -1.47 4.61
CA TRP A 61 -31.02 -2.14 3.51
C TRP A 61 -30.17 -1.24 2.58
N PRO A 62 -30.47 0.06 2.35
CA PRO A 62 -29.62 0.90 1.50
C PRO A 62 -28.20 1.06 2.02
N PHE A 63 -27.97 0.94 3.34
CA PHE A 63 -26.63 1.00 3.93
C PHE A 63 -25.77 -0.18 3.48
N GLY A 64 -26.35 -1.38 3.44
CA GLY A 64 -25.66 -2.58 2.97
C GLY A 64 -25.33 -2.51 1.47
N LEU A 65 -26.28 -2.03 0.65
CA LEU A 65 -26.05 -1.86 -0.79
C LEU A 65 -24.98 -0.81 -1.08
N LEU A 66 -25.01 0.32 -0.36
CA LEU A 66 -24.01 1.38 -0.51
C LEU A 66 -22.63 0.89 -0.06
N GLY A 67 -22.55 0.17 1.07
CA GLY A 67 -21.31 -0.45 1.54
C GLY A 67 -20.74 -1.45 0.54
N ALA A 68 -21.59 -2.32 -0.04
CA ALA A 68 -21.18 -3.26 -1.08
C ALA A 68 -20.68 -2.56 -2.35
N GLY A 69 -21.38 -1.51 -2.80
CA GLY A 69 -20.95 -0.70 -3.95
C GLY A 69 -19.60 -0.02 -3.72
N VAL A 70 -19.38 0.54 -2.53
CA VAL A 70 -18.11 1.14 -2.13
C VAL A 70 -16.99 0.10 -2.10
N LEU A 71 -17.23 -1.11 -1.60
CA LEU A 71 -16.24 -2.20 -1.57
C LEU A 71 -15.88 -2.71 -2.97
N ILE A 72 -16.85 -2.79 -3.89
CA ILE A 72 -16.59 -3.12 -5.29
C ILE A 72 -15.70 -2.03 -5.93
N GLY A 73 -16.04 -0.75 -5.70
CA GLY A 73 -15.25 0.38 -6.17
C GLY A 73 -13.82 0.40 -5.61
N TYR A 74 -13.67 0.09 -4.32
CA TYR A 74 -12.38 -0.11 -3.67
C TYR A 74 -11.55 -1.17 -4.41
N GLY A 75 -12.12 -2.36 -4.65
CA GLY A 75 -11.41 -3.44 -5.31
C GLY A 75 -10.88 -3.03 -6.69
N ILE A 76 -11.67 -2.24 -7.42
CA ILE A 76 -11.24 -1.68 -8.71
C ILE A 76 -10.11 -0.66 -8.53
N ILE A 77 -10.22 0.29 -7.60
CA ILE A 77 -9.17 1.28 -7.32
C ILE A 77 -7.85 0.62 -6.93
N HIS A 78 -7.93 -0.43 -6.11
CA HIS A 78 -6.78 -1.17 -5.59
C HIS A 78 -5.96 -1.83 -6.72
N THR A 79 -6.60 -2.22 -7.83
CA THR A 79 -5.89 -2.83 -8.97
C THR A 79 -4.98 -1.86 -9.75
N PHE A 80 -5.16 -0.55 -9.59
CA PHE A 80 -4.35 0.45 -10.30
C PHE A 80 -3.01 0.77 -9.62
N GLN A 81 -2.62 0.00 -8.61
CA GLN A 81 -1.35 0.16 -7.90
C GLN A 81 -0.24 -0.59 -8.63
N GLU A 82 0.59 0.15 -9.37
CA GLU A 82 1.82 -0.34 -9.97
C GLU A 82 2.99 -0.08 -9.00
N ASP A 83 3.68 -1.13 -8.51
CA ASP A 83 4.82 -0.93 -7.59
C ASP A 83 6.04 -1.84 -7.89
N THR A 84 7.23 -1.21 -7.83
CA THR A 84 8.56 -1.76 -8.23
C THR A 84 9.32 -2.42 -7.05
N SER A 85 8.76 -2.47 -5.84
CA SER A 85 9.24 -3.35 -4.75
C SER A 85 8.10 -3.80 -3.83
N PHE A 86 7.35 -4.82 -4.26
CA PHE A 86 6.07 -5.25 -3.69
C PHE A 86 6.04 -5.35 -2.15
N GLY A 87 7.02 -6.00 -1.52
CA GLY A 87 6.91 -6.34 -0.09
C GLY A 87 7.13 -5.20 0.91
N ARG A 88 8.06 -4.26 0.63
CA ARG A 88 8.41 -3.21 1.60
C ARG A 88 7.39 -2.09 1.65
N ILE A 89 6.93 -1.68 0.47
CA ILE A 89 5.94 -0.61 0.40
C ILE A 89 4.61 -1.10 1.01
N TYR A 90 4.25 -2.37 0.80
CA TYR A 90 3.14 -3.02 1.53
C TYR A 90 3.28 -3.03 3.04
N ALA A 91 4.48 -3.25 3.58
CA ALA A 91 4.70 -3.17 5.02
C ALA A 91 4.44 -1.74 5.54
N ALA A 92 4.93 -0.71 4.84
CA ALA A 92 4.62 0.69 5.18
C ALA A 92 3.12 0.99 5.07
N TYR A 93 2.43 0.43 4.07
CA TYR A 93 0.99 0.60 3.90
C TYR A 93 0.18 0.01 5.06
N GLY A 94 0.61 -1.13 5.62
CA GLY A 94 -0.01 -1.71 6.80
C GLY A 94 -0.05 -0.76 8.00
N ALA A 95 1.01 0.04 8.20
CA ALA A 95 1.03 1.08 9.22
C ALA A 95 0.04 2.21 8.93
N MET A 96 -0.11 2.62 7.67
CA MET A 96 -1.10 3.63 7.27
C MET A 96 -2.52 3.15 7.54
N PHE A 97 -2.83 1.91 7.18
CA PHE A 97 -4.13 1.28 7.43
C PHE A 97 -4.45 1.22 8.93
N LEU A 98 -3.47 0.87 9.75
CA LEU A 98 -3.61 0.87 11.21
C LEU A 98 -4.01 2.25 11.74
N ILE A 99 -3.30 3.31 11.34
CA ILE A 99 -3.60 4.69 11.76
C ILE A 99 -4.98 5.11 11.27
N MET A 100 -5.32 4.78 10.03
CA MET A 100 -6.60 5.14 9.43
C MET A 100 -7.77 4.41 10.08
N ALA A 101 -7.62 3.14 10.45
CA ALA A 101 -8.64 2.39 11.19
C ALA A 101 -8.91 3.01 12.57
N PHE A 102 -7.85 3.45 13.28
CA PHE A 102 -8.00 4.17 14.53
C PHE A 102 -8.72 5.51 14.32
N ALA A 103 -8.29 6.29 13.33
CA ALA A 103 -8.92 7.56 12.99
C ALA A 103 -10.41 7.40 12.64
N TRP A 104 -10.76 6.37 11.87
CA TRP A 104 -12.14 6.06 11.50
C TRP A 104 -12.97 5.65 12.72
N GLY A 105 -12.47 4.76 13.56
CA GLY A 105 -13.16 4.33 14.79
C GLY A 105 -13.39 5.51 15.75
N MET A 106 -12.44 6.43 15.87
CA MET A 106 -12.59 7.66 16.65
C MET A 106 -13.63 8.61 16.03
N ALA A 107 -13.66 8.74 14.71
CA ALA A 107 -14.54 9.68 14.01
C ALA A 107 -16.00 9.21 13.93
N PHE A 108 -16.23 7.95 13.53
CA PHE A 108 -17.56 7.42 13.23
C PHE A 108 -18.16 6.63 14.40
N ASP A 109 -17.37 5.83 15.11
CA ASP A 109 -17.86 5.02 16.22
C ASP A 109 -17.72 5.71 17.58
N ARG A 110 -17.17 6.94 17.63
CA ARG A 110 -16.80 7.68 18.85
C ARG A 110 -16.02 6.81 19.85
N TRP A 111 -15.34 5.81 19.33
CA TRP A 111 -14.57 4.87 20.11
C TRP A 111 -13.33 5.58 20.66
N LYS A 112 -13.07 5.39 21.96
CA LYS A 112 -11.91 5.96 22.63
C LYS A 112 -10.86 4.85 22.77
N PRO A 113 -9.73 4.92 22.03
CA PRO A 113 -8.68 3.92 22.16
C PRO A 113 -8.15 3.88 23.59
N ASP A 114 -8.04 2.66 24.12
CA ASP A 114 -7.49 2.40 25.45
C ASP A 114 -5.95 2.35 25.40
N ARG A 115 -5.32 2.37 26.58
CA ARG A 115 -3.87 2.22 26.75
C ARG A 115 -3.34 0.96 26.07
N TRP A 116 -4.12 -0.13 26.11
CA TRP A 116 -3.76 -1.38 25.44
C TRP A 116 -3.79 -1.26 23.91
N ASP A 117 -4.73 -0.49 23.36
CA ASP A 117 -4.80 -0.25 21.91
C ASP A 117 -3.58 0.55 21.43
N PHE A 118 -3.14 1.54 22.20
CA PHE A 118 -1.93 2.30 21.90
C PHE A 118 -0.65 1.45 21.99
N ILE A 119 -0.56 0.55 22.98
CA ILE A 119 0.56 -0.38 23.10
C ILE A 119 0.57 -1.33 21.90
N GLY A 120 -0.58 -1.91 21.55
CA GLY A 120 -0.73 -2.77 20.38
C GLY A 120 -0.36 -2.06 19.07
N ALA A 121 -0.87 -0.84 18.88
CA ALA A 121 -0.53 -0.01 17.74
C ALA A 121 0.98 0.29 17.67
N GLY A 122 1.61 0.61 18.81
CA GLY A 122 3.05 0.80 18.92
C GLY A 122 3.84 -0.44 18.49
N LEU A 123 3.42 -1.64 18.91
CA LEU A 123 4.06 -2.89 18.50
C LEU A 123 3.93 -3.15 17.00
N CYS A 124 2.76 -2.90 16.41
CA CYS A 124 2.56 -3.02 14.97
C CYS A 124 3.46 -2.04 14.19
N LEU A 125 3.56 -0.79 14.64
CA LEU A 125 4.45 0.21 14.03
C LEU A 125 5.92 -0.18 14.13
N ILE A 126 6.36 -0.69 15.29
CA ILE A 126 7.72 -1.22 15.46
C ILE A 126 7.98 -2.37 14.49
N GLY A 127 7.02 -3.30 14.34
CA GLY A 127 7.12 -4.40 13.37
C GLY A 127 7.31 -3.90 11.93
N VAL A 128 6.55 -2.88 11.53
CA VAL A 128 6.69 -2.24 10.22
C VAL A 128 8.05 -1.55 10.07
N CYS A 129 8.51 -0.83 11.10
CA CYS A 129 9.84 -0.23 11.11
C CYS A 129 10.94 -1.29 10.93
N ILE A 130 10.83 -2.45 11.59
CA ILE A 130 11.78 -3.55 11.40
C ILE A 130 11.74 -4.05 9.96
N MET A 131 10.56 -4.29 9.38
CA MET A 131 10.44 -4.76 7.99
C MET A 131 11.05 -3.78 6.96
N LEU A 132 10.95 -2.48 7.23
CA LEU A 132 11.48 -1.41 6.37
C LEU A 132 12.99 -1.19 6.55
N PHE A 133 13.47 -1.17 7.79
CA PHE A 133 14.82 -0.72 8.14
C PHE A 133 15.80 -1.85 8.48
N ALA A 134 15.35 -3.10 8.60
CA ALA A 134 16.25 -4.21 8.89
C ALA A 134 17.37 -4.30 7.84
N PRO A 135 18.65 -4.19 8.25
CA PRO A 135 19.77 -4.36 7.35
C PRO A 135 19.81 -5.81 6.89
N ARG A 136 19.83 -6.01 5.57
CA ARG A 136 20.06 -7.31 4.97
C ARG A 136 21.52 -7.35 4.56
N SER A 137 22.27 -8.25 5.18
CA SER A 137 23.61 -8.60 4.72
C SER A 137 23.45 -9.34 3.40
N GLU A 138 23.52 -8.60 2.29
CA GLU A 138 23.91 -9.15 1.00
C GLU A 138 25.43 -9.29 0.97
#